data_AF-A0A0M0KCF7-F1
#
_entry.id   AF-A0A0M0KCF7-F1
#
_cell.length_a   1.000
_cell.length_b   1.000
_cell.length_c   1.000
_cell.angle_alpha   90.00
_cell.angle_beta   90.00
_cell.angle_gamma   90.00
#
_symmetry.space_group_name_H-M   'P 1'
#
loop_
_entity.id
_entity.type
_entity.pdbx_description
1 polymer ?
#
loop_
_entity_poly.entity_id
_entity_poly.type
_entity_poly.pdbx_seq_one_letter_code
_entity_poly.pdbx_strand_id
1 'polypeptide(L)'
;MAKKGQTYTTYTEELKREVVRLKLEEGWSYRRLRERFGIKSDAQIAEWVKKVQNEISFDDQRGKWHKKHFNSLEEENAYLKAQVDYLKKRNPNLHGKEWS
;
A
#
# COMPACT_ATOMS: atom_id res chain seq x y z
N MET A 1 2.76 -12.82 9.26
CA MET A 1 3.94 -12.01 9.61
C MET A 1 5.07 -12.32 8.64
N ALA A 2 5.82 -11.31 8.19
CA ALA A 2 7.01 -11.52 7.36
C ALA A 2 8.08 -12.25 8.19
N LYS A 3 8.70 -13.30 7.62
CA LYS A 3 9.76 -14.05 8.32
C LYS A 3 11.11 -13.36 8.09
N LYS A 4 11.97 -13.32 9.12
CA LYS A 4 13.33 -12.79 9.01
C LYS A 4 14.08 -13.56 7.90
N GLY A 5 14.64 -12.83 6.92
CA GLY A 5 15.33 -13.41 5.77
C GLY A 5 14.45 -13.68 4.53
N GLN A 6 13.15 -13.37 4.58
CA GLN A 6 12.28 -13.51 3.42
C GLN A 6 12.63 -12.47 2.34
N THR A 7 13.03 -12.96 1.16
CA THR A 7 13.27 -12.11 -0.02
C THR A 7 11.98 -11.94 -0.81
N TYR A 8 11.65 -10.70 -1.13
CA TYR A 8 10.52 -10.37 -1.98
C TYR A 8 11.01 -10.18 -3.41
N THR A 9 10.30 -10.76 -4.37
CA THR A 9 10.59 -10.54 -5.78
C THR A 9 10.00 -9.20 -6.18
N THR A 10 10.87 -8.30 -6.63
CA THR A 10 10.46 -7.00 -7.18
C THR A 10 10.36 -7.12 -8.69
N TYR A 11 9.23 -6.68 -9.23
CA TYR A 11 8.99 -6.60 -10.67
C TYR A 11 9.01 -5.13 -11.08
N THR A 12 9.71 -4.81 -12.18
CA THR A 12 9.74 -3.44 -12.73
C THR A 12 8.36 -3.04 -13.25
N GLU A 13 8.07 -1.74 -13.30
CA GLU A 13 6.80 -1.26 -13.84
C GLU A 13 6.61 -1.63 -15.31
N GLU A 14 7.68 -1.61 -16.10
CA GLU A 14 7.68 -2.01 -17.52
C GLU A 14 7.19 -3.45 -17.69
N LEU A 15 7.71 -4.39 -16.88
CA LEU A 15 7.28 -5.78 -16.92
C LEU A 15 5.80 -5.91 -16.54
N LYS A 16 5.36 -5.20 -15.49
CA LYS A 16 3.94 -5.22 -15.06
C LYS A 16 3.03 -4.72 -16.18
N ARG A 17 3.40 -3.62 -16.85
CA ARG A 17 2.63 -3.05 -17.98
C ARG A 17 2.55 -4.03 -19.14
N GLU A 18 3.67 -4.64 -19.52
CA GLU A 18 3.69 -5.60 -20.63
C GLU A 18 2.83 -6.83 -20.33
N VAL A 19 2.92 -7.38 -19.11
CA VAL A 19 2.08 -8.51 -18.69
C VAL A 19 0.59 -8.18 -18.75
N VAL A 20 0.20 -6.97 -18.33
CA VAL A 20 -1.19 -6.52 -18.39
C VAL A 20 -1.64 -6.30 -19.85
N ARG A 21 -0.77 -5.72 -20.69
CA ARG A 21 -1.01 -5.53 -22.14
C ARG A 21 -1.31 -6.87 -22.81
N LEU A 22 -0.44 -7.86 -22.64
CA LEU A 22 -0.62 -9.22 -23.17
C LEU A 22 -1.88 -9.91 -22.63
N LYS A 23 -2.29 -9.60 -21.39
CA LYS A 23 -3.50 -10.15 -20.81
C LYS A 23 -4.77 -9.54 -21.43
N LEU A 24 -4.80 -8.23 -21.63
CA LEU A 24 -5.97 -7.49 -22.09
C LEU A 24 -6.12 -7.49 -23.62
N GLU A 25 -5.01 -7.32 -24.35
CA GLU A 25 -5.02 -7.21 -25.82
C GLU A 25 -4.94 -8.58 -26.48
N GLU A 26 -4.01 -9.44 -26.03
CA GLU A 26 -3.76 -10.75 -26.66
C GLU A 26 -4.48 -11.91 -25.94
N GLY A 27 -5.17 -11.64 -24.84
CA GLY A 27 -5.98 -12.63 -24.12
C GLY A 27 -5.16 -13.75 -23.45
N TRP A 28 -3.87 -13.55 -23.17
CA TRP A 28 -3.01 -14.61 -22.63
C TRP A 28 -3.56 -15.19 -21.31
N SER A 29 -3.35 -16.50 -21.10
CA SER A 29 -3.71 -17.14 -19.83
C SER A 29 -2.73 -16.74 -18.72
N TYR A 30 -3.21 -16.70 -17.47
CA TYR A 30 -2.34 -16.38 -16.33
C TYR A 30 -1.17 -17.36 -16.20
N ARG A 31 -1.41 -18.65 -16.47
CA ARG A 31 -0.37 -19.68 -16.51
C ARG A 31 0.74 -19.34 -17.51
N ARG A 32 0.38 -18.97 -18.74
CA ARG A 32 1.35 -18.62 -19.78
C ARG A 32 2.18 -17.39 -19.39
N LEU A 33 1.55 -16.39 -18.78
CA LEU A 33 2.22 -15.20 -18.27
C LEU A 33 3.18 -15.54 -17.13
N ARG A 34 2.79 -16.41 -16.20
CA ARG A 34 3.68 -16.87 -15.12
C ARG A 34 4.91 -17.59 -15.64
N GLU A 35 4.71 -18.54 -16.55
CA GLU A 35 5.81 -19.34 -17.13
C GLU A 35 6.77 -18.45 -17.94
N ARG A 36 6.25 -17.50 -18.73
CA ARG A 36 7.05 -16.61 -19.58
C ARG A 36 7.83 -15.56 -18.78
N PHE A 37 7.22 -14.97 -17.76
CA PHE A 37 7.79 -13.83 -17.02
C PHE A 37 8.31 -14.19 -15.62
N GLY A 38 8.26 -15.46 -15.22
CA GLY A 38 8.70 -15.89 -13.89
C GLY A 38 7.85 -15.31 -12.75
N ILE A 39 6.56 -15.09 -12.98
CA ILE A 39 5.65 -14.52 -11.99
C ILE A 39 5.17 -15.63 -11.05
N LYS A 40 5.26 -15.39 -9.75
CA LYS A 40 5.00 -16.42 -8.74
C LYS A 40 3.52 -16.78 -8.60
N SER A 41 2.61 -15.84 -8.84
CA SER A 41 1.19 -16.04 -8.55
C SER A 41 0.26 -15.35 -9.55
N ASP A 42 -0.84 -16.03 -9.89
CA ASP A 42 -1.93 -15.50 -10.71
C ASP A 42 -2.61 -14.29 -10.05
N ALA A 43 -2.68 -14.28 -8.72
CA ALA A 43 -3.25 -13.16 -7.96
C ALA A 43 -2.47 -11.86 -8.17
N GLN A 44 -1.15 -11.92 -8.33
CA GLN A 44 -0.33 -10.74 -8.60
C GLN A 44 -0.68 -10.16 -9.98
N ILE A 45 -0.86 -11.03 -10.98
CA ILE A 45 -1.22 -10.61 -12.34
C ILE A 45 -2.62 -9.98 -12.32
N ALA A 46 -3.59 -10.60 -11.64
CA ALA A 46 -4.93 -10.06 -11.51
C ALA A 46 -4.94 -8.69 -10.83
N GLU A 47 -4.13 -8.49 -9.80
CA GLU A 47 -3.99 -7.19 -9.14
C GLU A 47 -3.37 -6.13 -10.06
N TRP A 48 -2.39 -6.50 -10.89
CA TRP A 48 -1.83 -5.57 -11.87
C TRP A 48 -2.85 -5.16 -12.92
N VAL A 49 -3.63 -6.12 -13.43
CA VAL A 49 -4.72 -5.83 -14.37
C VAL A 49 -5.74 -4.87 -13.75
N LYS A 50 -6.14 -5.14 -12.50
CA LYS A 50 -7.06 -4.27 -11.76
C LYS A 50 -6.49 -2.87 -11.59
N LYS A 51 -5.21 -2.72 -11.24
CA LYS A 51 -4.56 -1.41 -11.10
C LYS A 51 -4.62 -0.60 -12.39
N VAL A 52 -4.27 -1.21 -13.53
CA VAL A 52 -4.32 -0.53 -14.84
C VAL A 52 -5.75 -0.12 -15.22
N GLN A 53 -6.73 -1.01 -15.01
CA GLN A 53 -8.12 -0.71 -15.31
C GLN A 53 -8.71 0.43 -14.46
N ASN A 54 -8.17 0.65 -13.25
CA ASN A 54 -8.58 1.74 -12.37
C ASN A 54 -7.63 2.95 -12.46
N GLU A 55 -6.71 2.98 -13.43
CA GLU A 55 -5.71 4.05 -13.60
C GLU A 55 -4.85 4.30 -12.33
N ILE A 56 -4.66 3.26 -11.51
CA ILE A 56 -3.87 3.30 -10.29
C ILE A 56 -2.40 3.00 -10.60
N SER A 57 -1.47 3.77 -10.02
CA SER A 57 -0.03 3.52 -10.13
C SER A 57 0.41 2.17 -9.54
N PHE A 58 1.46 1.57 -10.11
CA PHE A 58 2.08 0.35 -9.56
C PHE A 58 3.05 0.63 -8.42
N ASP A 59 3.23 1.90 -8.05
CA ASP A 59 4.12 2.31 -6.98
C ASP A 59 3.78 1.61 -5.65
N ASP A 60 4.82 1.16 -4.97
CA ASP A 60 4.70 0.54 -3.66
C ASP A 60 4.65 1.61 -2.57
N GLN A 61 3.44 1.87 -2.07
CA GLN A 61 3.20 2.84 -1.00
C GLN A 61 3.47 2.24 0.39
N ARG A 62 3.86 0.95 0.50
CA ARG A 62 4.17 0.34 1.79
C ARG A 62 5.41 1.00 2.41
N GLY A 63 5.29 1.39 3.68
CA GLY A 63 6.36 2.10 4.38
C GLY A 63 6.51 3.58 4.00
N LYS A 64 5.74 4.09 3.04
CA LYS A 64 5.67 5.53 2.79
C LYS A 64 4.83 6.17 3.90
N TRP A 65 5.49 6.89 4.79
CA TRP A 65 4.80 7.71 5.78
C TRP A 65 4.39 9.02 5.13
N HIS A 66 3.10 9.18 4.83
CA HIS A 66 2.56 10.46 4.43
C HIS A 66 2.51 11.38 5.65
N LYS A 67 3.59 12.14 5.89
CA LYS A 67 3.57 13.21 6.88
C LYS A 67 2.52 14.22 6.42
N LYS A 68 1.49 14.46 7.24
CA LYS A 68 0.59 15.58 7.00
C LYS A 68 1.40 16.87 7.09
N HIS A 69 1.32 17.66 6.03
CA HIS A 69 1.78 19.04 6.05
C HIS A 69 0.59 19.91 6.46
N PHE A 70 0.72 20.62 7.57
CA PHE A 70 -0.24 21.62 8.01
C PHE A 70 0.18 22.98 7.46
N ASN A 71 -0.78 23.80 7.07
CA ASN A 71 -0.49 25.13 6.53
C ASN A 71 -0.18 26.13 7.65
N SER A 72 -0.52 25.80 8.90
CA SER A 72 -0.26 26.61 10.09
C SER A 72 -0.05 25.77 11.34
N LEU A 73 0.64 26.33 12.33
CA LEU A 73 0.83 25.71 13.66
C LEU A 73 -0.50 25.58 14.44
N GLU A 74 -1.45 26.48 14.19
CA GLU A 74 -2.76 26.43 14.83
C GLU A 74 -3.58 25.23 14.34
N GLU A 75 -3.54 24.95 13.04
CA GLU A 75 -4.18 23.80 12.41
C GLU A 75 -3.56 22.48 12.90
N GLU A 76 -2.23 22.42 13.01
CA GLU A 76 -1.52 21.27 13.59
C GLU A 76 -1.94 21.02 15.05
N ASN A 77 -2.00 22.08 15.86
CA ASN A 77 -2.44 21.99 17.25
C ASN A 77 -3.88 21.50 17.38
N ALA A 78 -4.79 21.99 16.53
CA ALA A 78 -6.18 21.55 16.51
C ALA A 78 -6.28 20.06 16.14
N TYR A 79 -5.52 19.63 15.13
CA TYR A 79 -5.47 18.22 14.71
C TYR A 79 -4.92 17.30 15.81
N LEU A 80 -3.82 17.69 16.44
CA LEU A 80 -3.20 16.90 17.53
C LEU A 80 -4.13 16.82 18.76
N LYS A 81 -4.79 17.93 19.13
CA LYS A 81 -5.79 17.94 20.22
C LYS A 81 -6.94 16.99 19.92
N ALA A 82 -7.48 17.00 18.70
CA ALA A 82 -8.57 16.11 18.30
C ALA A 82 -8.14 14.64 18.35
N GLN A 83 -6.90 14.32 17.92
CA GLN A 83 -6.37 12.96 18.00
C GLN A 83 -6.22 12.48 19.44
N VAL A 84 -5.71 13.34 20.33
CA VAL A 84 -5.58 13.05 21.76
C VAL A 84 -6.95 12.84 22.40
N ASP A 85 -7.93 13.69 22.12
CA ASP A 85 -9.30 13.55 22.64
C ASP A 85 -9.96 12.24 22.17
N TYR A 86 -9.81 11.89 20.89
CA TYR A 86 -10.30 10.62 20.36
C TYR A 86 -9.68 9.41 21.07
N LEU A 87 -8.36 9.43 21.31
CA LEU A 87 -7.65 8.35 22.00
C LEU A 87 -8.06 8.25 23.47
N LYS A 88 -8.23 9.39 24.15
CA LYS A 88 -8.73 9.48 25.53
C LYS A 88 -10.12 8.85 25.67
N LYS A 89 -11.06 9.22 24.78
CA LYS A 89 -12.41 8.64 24.74
C LYS A 89 -12.40 7.13 24.51
N ARG A 90 -11.51 6.64 23.64
CA ARG A 90 -11.39 5.22 23.31
C ARG A 90 -10.72 4.39 24.41
N ASN A 91 -9.83 5.00 25.18
CA ASN A 91 -9.05 4.34 26.22
C ASN A 91 -9.22 5.06 27.57
N PRO A 92 -10.38 4.92 28.23
CA PRO A 92 -10.65 5.58 29.50
C PRO A 92 -9.63 5.20 30.60
N ASN A 93 -9.01 4.01 30.49
CA ASN A 93 -8.01 3.51 31.44
C ASN A 93 -6.63 4.19 31.32
N LEU A 94 -6.38 4.99 30.28
CA LEU A 94 -5.12 5.75 30.12
C LEU A 94 -5.12 7.10 30.85
N HIS A 95 -6.23 7.49 31.48
CA HIS A 95 -6.37 8.77 32.16
C HIS A 95 -5.59 8.92 33.48
N GLY A 96 -4.83 7.90 33.92
CA GLY A 96 -4.29 7.80 35.28
C GLY A 96 -2.79 8.07 35.49
N LYS A 97 -2.11 8.84 34.63
CA LYS A 97 -0.75 9.34 34.96
C LYS A 97 -0.63 10.82 34.60
N GLU A 98 -1.15 11.66 35.50
CA GLU A 98 -0.65 13.03 35.61
C GLU A 98 0.78 12.94 36.12
N TRP A 99 1.74 13.44 35.33
CA TRP A 99 3.11 13.62 35.79
C TRP A 99 3.09 14.82 36.73
N SER A 100 3.17 14.54 38.02
CA SER A 100 3.37 15.54 39.07
C SER A 100 4.83 15.94 39.18
#